data_AF-A0A4Q2Z328-F1
#
_entry.id   AF-A0A4Q2Z328-F1
#
_cell.length_a   1.000
_cell.length_b   1.000
_cell.length_c   1.000
_cell.angle_alpha   90.00
_cell.angle_beta   90.00
_cell.angle_gamma   90.00
#
_symmetry.space_group_name_H-M   'P 1'
#
loop_
_entity.id
_entity.type
_entity.pdbx_description
1 polymer ?
#
loop_
_entity_poly.entity_id
_entity_poly.type
_entity_poly.pdbx_seq_one_letter_code
_entity_poly.pdbx_strand_id
1 'polypeptide(L)' 'MLLARARDEAHRFSNKIRERLGKARRLESALDGVKGIGPQTKRALLLHFGGIARIASATEAELLAVPG' A
#
# COMPACT_ATOMS: atom_id res chain seq x y z
N MET A 1 17.79 32.41 -8.36
CA MET A 1 16.45 31.94 -7.92
C MET A 1 15.87 30.78 -8.74
N LEU A 2 16.27 30.52 -9.99
CA LEU A 2 15.80 29.36 -10.78
C LEU A 2 16.33 28.00 -10.29
N LEU A 3 17.62 27.93 -9.95
CA LEU A 3 18.27 26.71 -9.43
C LEU A 3 17.66 26.19 -8.14
N ALA A 4 17.23 27.08 -7.24
CA ALA A 4 16.56 26.71 -6.00
C ALA A 4 15.22 26.01 -6.28
N ARG A 5 14.39 26.56 -7.16
CA ARG A 5 13.11 25.96 -7.55
C ARG A 5 13.27 24.59 -8.21
N ALA A 6 14.26 24.45 -9.11
CA ALA A 6 14.54 23.16 -9.74
C ALA A 6 14.96 22.08 -8.72
N ARG A 7 15.79 22.47 -7.74
CA ARG A 7 16.18 21.59 -6.63
C ARG A 7 14.99 21.20 -5.75
N ASP A 8 14.13 22.16 -5.42
CA ASP A 8 12.96 21.90 -4.57
C ASP A 8 11.96 20.97 -5.27
N GLU A 9 11.77 21.10 -6.58
CA GLU A 9 10.90 20.24 -7.37
C GLU A 9 11.48 18.81 -7.50
N ALA A 10 12.80 18.67 -7.68
CA ALA A 10 13.49 17.39 -7.68
C ALA A 10 13.37 16.67 -6.31
N HIS A 11 13.52 17.42 -5.21
CA HIS A 11 13.30 16.91 -3.86
C HIS A 11 11.84 16.51 -3.63
N ARG A 12 10.88 17.34 -4.04
CA ARG A 12 9.45 17.03 -3.95
C ARG A 12 9.11 15.74 -4.69
N PHE A 13 9.62 15.60 -5.91
CA PHE A 13 9.41 14.41 -6.74
C PHE A 13 10.02 13.16 -6.11
N SER A 14 11.26 13.25 -5.62
CA SER A 14 11.96 12.16 -4.93
C SER A 14 11.23 11.73 -3.66
N ASN A 15 10.74 12.69 -2.86
CA ASN A 15 9.92 12.42 -1.67
C ASN A 15 8.63 11.69 -2.03
N LYS A 16 7.90 12.18 -3.04
CA LYS A 16 6.65 11.57 -3.50
C LYS A 16 6.85 10.13 -3.97
N ILE A 17 7.93 9.85 -4.70
CA ILE A 17 8.26 8.48 -5.14
C ILE A 17 8.60 7.58 -3.94
N ARG A 18 9.46 8.04 -3.03
CA ARG A 18 9.83 7.28 -1.82
C ARG A 18 8.62 6.99 -0.95
N GLU A 19 7.73 7.95 -0.78
CA GLU A 19 6.51 7.77 -0.01
C GLU A 19 5.59 6.72 -0.66
N ARG A 20 5.41 6.78 -1.99
CA ARG A 20 4.63 5.79 -2.75
C ARG A 20 5.23 4.38 -2.65
N LEU A 21 6.54 4.24 -2.84
CA LEU A 21 7.24 2.95 -2.74
C LEU A 21 7.22 2.41 -1.31
N GLY A 22 7.44 3.26 -0.31
CA GLY A 22 7.37 2.88 1.10
C GLY A 22 5.97 2.45 1.54
N LYS A 23 4.92 3.10 1.01
CA LYS A 23 3.53 2.64 1.18
C LYS A 23 3.36 1.24 0.57
N ALA A 24 3.77 1.02 -0.66
CA ALA A 24 3.69 -0.30 -1.31
C ALA A 24 4.43 -1.41 -0.53
N ARG A 25 5.62 -1.13 0.01
CA ARG A 25 6.40 -2.11 0.79
C ARG A 25 5.75 -2.44 2.14
N ARG A 26 5.19 -1.43 2.82
CA ARG A 26 4.39 -1.64 4.05
C ARG A 26 3.10 -2.41 3.77
N LEU A 27 2.50 -2.17 2.60
CA LEU A 27 1.35 -2.92 2.09
C LEU A 27 1.66 -4.42 1.91
N GLU A 28 2.90 -4.75 1.58
CA GLU A 28 3.35 -6.12 1.50
C GLU A 28 3.51 -6.73 2.91
N SER A 29 4.24 -6.06 3.79
CA SER A 29 4.68 -6.64 5.07
C SER A 29 3.57 -6.93 6.11
N ALA A 30 2.46 -6.18 6.17
CA ALA A 30 1.52 -6.37 7.28
C ALA A 30 0.62 -7.61 7.12
N LEU A 31 0.37 -8.04 5.87
CA LEU A 31 -0.39 -9.27 5.61
C LEU A 31 0.52 -10.51 5.65
N ASP A 32 1.83 -10.36 5.49
CA ASP A 32 2.81 -11.46 5.55
C ASP A 32 2.94 -12.07 6.95
N GLY A 33 2.56 -11.33 8.00
CA GLY A 33 2.55 -11.82 9.38
C GLY A 33 1.31 -12.64 9.75
N VAL A 34 0.28 -12.68 8.90
CA VAL A 34 -0.99 -13.35 9.22
C VAL A 34 -0.93 -14.81 8.81
N LYS A 35 -0.88 -15.70 9.80
CA LYS A 35 -0.90 -17.15 9.58
C LYS A 35 -2.19 -17.55 8.85
N GLY A 36 -2.05 -18.18 7.69
CA GLY A 36 -3.18 -18.60 6.84
C GLY A 36 -3.50 -17.66 5.68
N ILE A 37 -2.91 -16.47 5.62
CA ILE A 37 -3.01 -15.59 4.43
C ILE A 37 -1.85 -15.89 3.49
N GLY A 38 -2.15 -16.56 2.39
CA GLY A 38 -1.21 -16.81 1.31
C GLY A 38 -1.05 -15.61 0.36
N PRO A 39 -0.06 -15.67 -0.55
CA PRO A 39 0.17 -14.61 -1.54
C PRO A 39 -1.04 -14.37 -2.47
N GLN A 40 -1.88 -15.39 -2.69
CA GLN A 40 -3.10 -15.29 -3.50
C GLN A 40 -4.18 -14.46 -2.80
N THR A 41 -4.57 -14.84 -1.57
CA THR A 41 -5.52 -14.09 -0.74
C THR A 41 -5.06 -12.66 -0.50
N LYS A 42 -3.76 -12.47 -0.21
CA LYS A 42 -3.16 -11.14 -0.07
C LYS A 42 -3.38 -10.27 -1.31
N ARG A 43 -3.14 -10.83 -2.50
CA ARG A 43 -3.30 -10.10 -3.76
C ARG A 43 -4.77 -9.80 -4.04
N ALA A 44 -5.67 -10.73 -3.73
CA ALA A 44 -7.12 -10.52 -3.84
C ALA A 44 -7.60 -9.39 -2.93
N LEU A 45 -7.19 -9.38 -1.65
CA LEU A 45 -7.51 -8.32 -0.69
C LEU A 45 -6.95 -6.96 -1.13
N LEU A 46 -5.69 -6.92 -1.58
CA LEU A 46 -5.08 -5.67 -2.06
C LEU A 46 -5.74 -5.13 -3.33
N LEU A 47 -6.19 -6.01 -4.25
CA LEU A 47 -6.93 -5.60 -5.44
C LEU A 47 -8.33 -5.10 -5.10
N HIS A 48 -9.03 -5.79 -4.20
CA HIS A 48 -10.39 -5.45 -3.81
C HIS A 48 -10.45 -4.14 -3.00
N PHE A 49 -9.64 -4.05 -1.94
CA PHE A 49 -9.66 -2.90 -1.03
C PHE A 49 -8.69 -1.79 -1.44
N GLY A 50 -7.78 -2.02 -2.39
CA GLY A 50 -6.85 -1.00 -2.89
C GLY A 50 -5.89 -0.44 -1.83
N GLY A 51 -5.63 -1.20 -0.76
CA GLY A 51 -4.62 -0.89 0.26
C GLY A 51 -4.99 -1.37 1.68
N ILE A 52 -3.98 -1.63 2.51
CA ILE A 52 -4.10 -2.11 3.90
C ILE A 52 -4.97 -1.21 4.75
N ALA A 53 -4.88 0.11 4.61
CA ALA A 53 -5.68 1.00 5.45
C ALA A 53 -7.18 0.70 5.30
N ARG A 54 -7.63 0.36 4.08
CA ARG A 54 -9.01 -0.06 3.81
C ARG A 54 -9.28 -1.50 4.23
N ILE A 55 -8.31 -2.41 4.09
CA ILE A 55 -8.42 -3.79 4.60
C ILE A 55 -8.57 -3.79 6.13
N ALA A 56 -7.79 -2.97 6.84
CA ALA A 56 -7.79 -2.88 8.29
C ALA A 56 -9.07 -2.23 8.85
N SER A 57 -9.76 -1.42 8.04
CA SER A 57 -11.07 -0.85 8.38
C SER A 57 -12.25 -1.67 7.86
N ALA A 58 -12.00 -2.74 7.09
CA ALA A 58 -13.06 -3.57 6.54
C ALA A 58 -13.68 -4.44 7.63
N THR A 59 -14.97 -4.68 7.49
CA THR A 59 -15.72 -5.61 8.35
C THR A 59 -15.38 -7.06 8.02
N GLU A 60 -15.65 -7.96 8.96
CA GLU A 60 -15.44 -9.40 8.75
C GLU A 60 -16.23 -9.92 7.52
N ALA A 61 -17.46 -9.45 7.34
CA ALA A 61 -18.27 -9.81 6.18
C ALA A 61 -17.64 -9.36 4.85
N GLU A 62 -17.07 -8.15 4.79
CA GLU A 62 -16.39 -7.64 3.60
C GLU A 62 -15.09 -8.40 3.32
N LEU A 63 -14.35 -8.78 4.37
CA LEU A 63 -13.14 -9.59 4.23
C LEU A 63 -13.46 -11.00 3.70
N LEU A 64 -14.52 -11.63 4.22
CA LEU A 64 -14.98 -12.96 3.77
C LEU A 64 -15.58 -12.95 2.37
N ALA A 65 -16.09 -11.80 1.90
CA ALA A 65 -16.61 -11.65 0.55
C ALA A 65 -15.52 -11.64 -0.53
N VAL A 66 -14.25 -11.45 -0.17
CA VAL A 66 -13.13 -11.52 -1.11
C VAL A 66 -12.75 -12.98 -1.37
N PRO A 67 -12.89 -13.48 -2.60
CA PRO A 67 -12.50 -14.84 -2.93
C PRO A 67 -10.98 -14.99 -2.96
N GLY A 68 -10.43 -15.93 -2.19
CA GLY A 68 -8.99 -16.21 -2.16
C GLY A 68 -8.53 -17.11 -1.04
#